data_AF-A0A1I0E6K5-F1
#
_entry.id   AF-A0A1I0E6K5-F1
#
_cell.length_a   1.000
_cell.length_b   1.000
_cell.length_c   1.000
_cell.angle_alpha   90.00
_cell.angle_beta   90.00
_cell.angle_gamma   90.00
#
_symmetry.space_group_name_H-M   'P 1'
#
loop_
_entity.id
_entity.type
_entity.pdbx_description
1 polymer ?
#
loop_
_entity_poly.entity_id
_entity_poly.type
_entity_poly.pdbx_seq_one_letter_code
_entity_poly.pdbx_strand_id
1 'polypeptide(L)'
;MTDYSVHEPDVSGTTTEEWDEPQLEDFDTDDIGEVADHFILLASGFPPENFTDLKLPVVEPDGDLNKNALQTAKSGGHGAGAIDDRDEEKQESFEELIDNLANEGFENADFGE
;
A
#
# COMPACT_ATOMS: atom_id res chain seq x y z
N MET A 1 19.21 7.99 3.59
CA MET A 1 18.04 7.42 4.28
C MET A 1 16.84 8.02 3.60
N THR A 2 16.02 7.18 3.00
CA THR A 2 14.72 7.59 2.49
C THR A 2 13.80 7.57 3.69
N ASP A 3 13.16 8.69 4.00
CA ASP A 3 12.19 8.74 5.08
C ASP A 3 10.87 8.26 4.50
N TYR A 4 10.49 7.03 4.83
CA TYR A 4 9.20 6.51 4.41
C TYR A 4 8.10 7.02 5.36
N SER A 5 6.97 7.40 4.76
CA SER A 5 5.74 7.75 5.46
C SER A 5 4.68 6.71 5.16
N VAL A 6 3.98 6.25 6.20
CA VAL A 6 2.83 5.35 6.10
C VAL A 6 1.57 6.20 5.91
N HIS A 7 0.75 5.83 4.94
CA HIS A 7 -0.51 6.47 4.58
C HIS A 7 -1.60 5.41 4.51
N GLU A 8 -2.82 5.81 4.87
CA GLU A 8 -4.00 4.95 4.83
C GLU A 8 -4.70 5.12 3.48
N PRO A 9 -4.77 4.07 2.66
CA PRO A 9 -5.40 4.14 1.35
C PRO A 9 -6.93 4.07 1.43
N ASP A 10 -7.65 4.70 0.50
CA ASP A 10 -9.10 4.56 0.36
C ASP A 10 -9.45 3.27 -0.36
N VAL A 11 -10.30 2.50 0.30
CA VAL A 11 -10.77 1.21 -0.20
C VAL A 11 -12.26 1.29 -0.39
N SER A 12 -12.68 1.18 -1.64
CA SER A 12 -14.10 1.18 -2.02
C SER A 12 -14.66 -0.23 -2.23
N GLY A 13 -13.80 -1.21 -2.50
CA GLY A 13 -14.16 -2.61 -2.71
C GLY A 13 -13.01 -3.57 -2.45
N THR A 14 -13.21 -4.85 -2.71
CA THR A 14 -12.16 -5.87 -2.54
C THR A 14 -12.10 -6.84 -3.70
N THR A 15 -10.88 -7.19 -4.08
CA THR A 15 -10.59 -8.13 -5.17
C THR A 15 -9.56 -9.18 -4.76
N THR A 16 -9.69 -10.35 -5.37
CA THR A 16 -8.73 -11.47 -5.25
C THR A 16 -8.10 -11.81 -6.59
N GLU A 17 -8.18 -10.91 -7.56
CA GLU A 17 -7.60 -11.07 -8.89
C GLU A 17 -6.07 -11.06 -8.85
N GLU A 18 -5.46 -11.50 -9.95
CA GLU A 18 -4.01 -11.48 -10.10
C GLU A 18 -3.52 -10.05 -9.98
N TRP A 19 -2.60 -9.82 -9.04
CA TRP A 19 -2.07 -8.49 -8.79
C TRP A 19 -0.85 -8.23 -9.67
N ASP A 20 -0.88 -7.09 -10.36
CA ASP A 20 0.29 -6.51 -11.02
C ASP A 20 0.52 -5.09 -10.45
N GLU A 21 1.75 -4.58 -10.54
CA GLU A 21 2.08 -3.27 -9.97
C GLU A 21 1.50 -2.17 -10.88
N PRO A 22 0.44 -1.45 -10.46
CA PRO A 22 -0.17 -0.43 -11.29
C PRO A 22 0.85 0.67 -11.62
N GLN A 23 0.74 1.20 -12.84
CA GLN A 23 1.54 2.33 -13.30
C GLN A 23 0.66 3.57 -13.35
N LEU A 24 1.26 4.77 -13.35
CA LEU A 24 0.51 6.03 -13.46
C LEU A 24 -0.47 6.04 -14.65
N GLU A 25 -0.10 5.40 -15.76
CA GLU A 25 -0.93 5.28 -16.97
C GLU A 25 -2.19 4.42 -16.78
N ASP A 26 -2.26 3.63 -15.73
CA ASP A 26 -3.39 2.76 -15.38
C ASP A 26 -4.48 3.52 -14.62
N PHE A 27 -4.15 4.68 -14.03
CA PHE A 27 -5.09 5.52 -13.32
C PHE A 27 -5.78 6.52 -14.27
N ASP A 28 -7.09 6.74 -14.09
CA ASP A 28 -7.86 7.74 -14.86
C ASP A 28 -7.63 9.19 -14.35
N THR A 29 -6.58 9.41 -13.57
CA THR A 29 -6.24 10.69 -12.93
C THR A 29 -4.75 11.01 -13.10
N ASP A 30 -4.44 12.29 -13.30
CA ASP A 30 -3.06 12.82 -13.32
C ASP A 30 -2.65 13.37 -11.94
N ASP A 31 -3.59 13.39 -10.99
CA ASP A 31 -3.36 13.93 -9.65
C ASP A 31 -2.64 12.90 -8.79
N ILE A 32 -1.32 13.06 -8.62
CA ILE A 32 -0.51 12.09 -7.87
C ILE A 32 -0.98 11.96 -6.41
N GLY A 33 -1.62 12.99 -5.85
CA GLY A 33 -2.22 12.91 -4.53
C GLY A 33 -3.41 11.95 -4.46
N GLU A 34 -4.19 11.85 -5.54
CA GLU A 34 -5.29 10.88 -5.66
C GLU A 34 -4.73 9.49 -5.94
N VAL A 35 -3.70 9.38 -6.79
CA VAL A 35 -2.98 8.11 -7.00
C VAL A 35 -2.34 7.61 -5.70
N ALA A 36 -1.81 8.50 -4.86
CA ALA A 36 -1.19 8.17 -3.58
C ALA A 36 -2.15 7.45 -2.63
N ASP A 37 -3.44 7.72 -2.77
CA ASP A 37 -4.51 7.14 -1.99
C ASP A 37 -4.68 5.63 -2.27
N HIS A 38 -4.05 5.09 -3.31
CA HIS A 38 -4.01 3.64 -3.58
C HIS A 38 -2.78 2.93 -2.98
N PHE A 39 -1.87 3.69 -2.37
CA PHE A 39 -0.56 3.22 -1.88
C PHE A 39 -0.43 3.45 -0.38
N ILE A 40 0.20 2.50 0.30
CA ILE A 40 0.41 2.62 1.76
C ILE A 40 1.70 3.39 2.09
N LEU A 41 2.72 3.34 1.23
CA LEU A 41 4.05 3.82 1.58
C LEU A 41 4.52 4.91 0.61
N LEU A 42 5.01 6.03 1.14
CA LEU A 42 5.54 7.14 0.36
C LEU A 42 7.00 7.41 0.76
N ALA A 43 7.85 7.73 -0.20
CA ALA A 43 9.28 7.98 0.00
C ALA A 43 9.66 9.47 0.17
N SER A 44 8.73 10.41 0.01
CA SER A 44 8.93 11.87 0.03
C SER A 44 7.79 12.62 0.79
N GLY A 45 7.05 11.92 1.65
CA GLY A 45 5.95 12.50 2.42
C GLY A 45 4.68 12.78 1.60
N PHE A 46 3.67 13.39 2.22
CA PHE A 46 2.36 13.63 1.60
C PHE A 46 2.06 15.14 1.45
N PRO A 47 1.61 15.61 0.27
CA PRO A 47 1.45 14.86 -0.97
C PRO A 47 2.82 14.54 -1.62
N PRO A 48 2.94 13.40 -2.32
CA PRO A 48 4.18 13.01 -2.99
C PRO A 48 4.51 13.93 -4.16
N GLU A 49 5.81 14.07 -4.46
CA GLU A 49 6.28 14.88 -5.58
C GLU A 49 6.24 14.13 -6.92
N ASN A 50 6.36 12.80 -6.91
CA ASN A 50 6.45 11.97 -8.11
C ASN A 50 5.80 10.61 -7.89
N PHE A 51 5.23 10.00 -8.93
CA PHE A 51 4.70 8.63 -8.86
C PHE A 51 5.76 7.61 -8.40
N THR A 52 7.03 7.80 -8.78
CA THR A 52 8.14 6.93 -8.35
C THR A 52 8.37 6.93 -6.84
N ASP A 53 7.82 7.93 -6.14
CA ASP A 53 7.89 8.05 -4.70
C ASP A 53 6.88 7.14 -3.99
N LEU A 54 5.79 6.81 -4.67
CA LEU A 54 4.80 5.86 -4.21
C LEU A 54 5.39 4.45 -4.19
N LYS A 55 5.11 3.73 -3.12
CA LYS A 55 5.61 2.39 -2.85
C LYS A 55 4.44 1.56 -2.34
N LEU A 56 4.41 0.30 -2.74
CA LEU A 56 3.43 -0.68 -2.26
C LEU A 56 1.98 -0.30 -2.59
N PRO A 57 1.59 -0.38 -3.87
CA PRO A 57 0.19 -0.28 -4.25
C PRO A 57 -0.55 -1.50 -3.70
N VAL A 58 -1.55 -1.27 -2.87
CA VAL A 58 -2.43 -2.33 -2.34
C VAL A 58 -3.83 -2.26 -2.91
N VAL A 59 -4.23 -1.09 -3.40
CA VAL A 59 -5.51 -0.83 -4.05
C VAL A 59 -5.26 -0.72 -5.55
N GLU A 60 -6.15 -1.32 -6.33
CA GLU A 60 -6.13 -1.18 -7.79
C GLU A 60 -6.64 0.21 -8.21
N PRO A 61 -6.38 0.66 -9.44
CA PRO A 61 -6.87 1.95 -9.95
C PRO A 61 -8.41 2.09 -9.89
N ASP A 62 -9.14 0.98 -9.92
CA ASP A 62 -10.60 0.95 -9.75
C ASP A 62 -11.07 1.18 -8.29
N GLY A 63 -10.15 1.22 -7.32
CA GLY A 63 -10.46 1.41 -5.89
C GLY A 63 -10.71 0.11 -5.10
N ASP A 64 -10.45 -1.03 -5.73
CA ASP A 64 -10.56 -2.35 -5.11
C ASP A 64 -9.25 -2.74 -4.41
N LEU A 65 -9.32 -3.06 -3.12
CA LEU A 65 -8.19 -3.58 -2.36
C LEU A 65 -7.87 -5.00 -2.83
N ASN A 66 -6.63 -5.23 -3.26
CA ASN A 66 -6.21 -6.53 -3.79
C ASN A 66 -5.50 -7.37 -2.71
N LYS A 67 -6.02 -8.57 -2.45
CA LYS A 67 -5.45 -9.49 -1.45
C LYS A 67 -4.00 -9.86 -1.74
N ASN A 68 -3.65 -10.10 -3.00
CA ASN A 68 -2.29 -10.49 -3.40
C ASN A 68 -1.31 -9.33 -3.24
N ALA A 69 -1.79 -8.09 -3.42
CA ALA A 69 -1.03 -6.88 -3.19
C ALA A 69 -0.64 -6.73 -1.72
N LEU A 70 -1.61 -6.86 -0.81
CA LEU A 70 -1.37 -6.84 0.64
C LEU A 70 -0.37 -7.92 1.07
N GLN A 71 -0.47 -9.11 0.48
CA GLN A 71 0.43 -10.21 0.82
C GLN A 71 1.85 -9.91 0.36
N THR A 72 1.99 -9.31 -0.81
CA THR A 72 3.27 -8.84 -1.34
C THR A 72 3.81 -7.65 -0.55
N ALA A 73 2.95 -6.76 -0.07
CA ALA A 73 3.36 -5.64 0.77
C ALA A 73 3.82 -6.08 2.16
N LYS A 74 3.24 -7.15 2.73
CA LYS A 74 3.66 -7.75 4.00
C LYS A 74 4.94 -8.59 3.86
N SER A 75 4.99 -9.51 2.88
CA SER A 75 6.09 -10.49 2.73
C SER A 75 7.18 -10.09 1.74
N GLY A 76 6.94 -9.13 0.86
CA GLY A 76 7.87 -8.71 -0.17
C GLY A 76 8.98 -7.83 0.38
N GLY A 77 10.20 -8.00 -0.10
CA GLY A 77 11.38 -7.23 0.35
C GLY A 77 11.33 -5.72 0.04
N HIS A 78 10.24 -5.22 -0.54
CA HIS A 78 9.96 -3.79 -0.75
C HIS A 78 8.91 -3.24 0.23
N GLY A 79 8.40 -4.11 1.12
CA GLY A 79 7.32 -3.92 2.09
C GLY A 79 7.75 -3.32 3.42
N ALA A 80 7.31 -3.97 4.51
CA ALA A 80 7.82 -3.73 5.86
C ALA A 80 9.36 -3.75 5.92
N GLY A 81 10.02 -4.60 5.12
CA GLY A 81 11.49 -4.64 5.04
C GLY A 81 12.15 -3.47 4.31
N ALA A 82 11.39 -2.60 3.63
CA ALA A 82 11.90 -1.35 3.08
C ALA A 82 11.88 -0.21 4.12
N ILE A 83 11.04 -0.32 5.14
CA ILE A 83 11.09 0.55 6.32
C ILE A 83 12.35 0.18 7.10
N ASP A 84 13.19 1.16 7.43
CA ASP A 84 14.46 0.92 8.13
C ASP A 84 14.19 0.21 9.46
N ASP A 85 14.99 -0.81 9.82
CA ASP A 85 14.85 -1.55 11.09
C ASP A 85 14.95 -0.64 12.34
N ARG A 86 15.28 0.65 12.19
CA ARG A 86 15.30 1.66 13.26
C ARG A 86 13.98 2.40 13.43
N ASP A 87 13.04 2.27 12.50
CA ASP A 87 11.71 2.86 12.52
C ASP A 87 10.66 1.78 12.86
N GLU A 88 10.92 1.04 13.94
CA GLU A 88 10.05 -0.05 14.44
C GLU A 88 8.60 0.40 14.63
N GLU A 89 8.37 1.62 15.13
CA GLU A 89 7.01 2.20 15.29
C GLU A 89 6.28 2.36 13.94
N LYS A 90 6.99 2.75 12.88
CA LYS A 90 6.40 2.88 11.53
C LYS A 90 6.14 1.51 10.92
N GLN A 91 7.05 0.57 11.15
CA GLN A 91 6.90 -0.80 10.68
C GLN A 91 5.69 -1.46 11.35
N GLU A 92 5.54 -1.33 12.67
CA GLU A 92 4.38 -1.85 13.41
C GLU A 92 3.09 -1.20 12.89
N SER A 93 3.06 0.13 12.75
CA SER A 93 1.90 0.84 12.19
C SER A 93 1.54 0.39 10.78
N PHE A 94 2.54 0.11 9.94
CA PHE A 94 2.36 -0.40 8.58
C PHE A 94 1.78 -1.82 8.57
N GLU A 95 2.33 -2.71 9.41
CA GLU A 95 1.85 -4.10 9.53
C GLU A 95 0.43 -4.13 10.09
N GLU A 96 0.14 -3.33 11.11
CA GLU A 96 -1.21 -3.16 11.68
C GLU A 96 -2.20 -2.64 10.64
N LEU A 97 -1.82 -1.66 9.81
CA LEU A 97 -2.67 -1.14 8.76
C LEU A 97 -2.98 -2.20 7.69
N ILE A 98 -1.97 -2.94 7.23
CA ILE A 98 -2.19 -4.05 6.28
C ILE A 98 -3.14 -5.09 6.88
N ASP A 99 -2.93 -5.46 8.13
CA ASP A 99 -3.76 -6.45 8.80
C ASP A 99 -5.20 -5.93 8.96
N ASN A 100 -5.37 -4.65 9.29
CA ASN A 100 -6.68 -4.01 9.40
C ASN A 100 -7.42 -4.00 8.06
N LEU A 101 -6.79 -3.50 6.99
CA LEU A 101 -7.35 -3.47 5.64
C LEU A 101 -7.71 -4.89 5.16
N ALA A 102 -6.84 -5.85 5.44
CA ALA A 102 -7.06 -7.23 5.12
C ALA A 102 -8.29 -7.80 5.85
N ASN A 103 -8.38 -7.63 7.17
CA ASN A 103 -9.48 -8.16 7.97
C ASN A 103 -10.82 -7.45 7.68
N GLU A 104 -10.79 -6.15 7.39
CA GLU A 104 -11.98 -5.38 7.03
C GLU A 104 -12.49 -5.78 5.63
N GLY A 105 -11.57 -5.88 4.67
CA GLY A 105 -11.89 -6.17 3.28
C GLY A 105 -12.17 -7.64 2.98
N PHE A 106 -11.54 -8.56 3.72
CA PHE A 106 -11.65 -10.00 3.49
C PHE A 106 -12.01 -10.72 4.79
N GLU A 107 -13.23 -11.28 4.87
CA GLU A 107 -13.80 -11.98 6.04
C GLU A 107 -12.99 -13.22 6.53
N ASN A 108 -11.86 -13.54 5.90
CA ASN A 108 -10.91 -14.62 6.23
C ASN A 108 -9.51 -14.31 5.64
N ALA A 109 -9.08 -13.07 5.82
CA ALA A 109 -7.74 -12.61 5.53
C ALA A 109 -6.73 -13.25 6.51
N ASP A 110 -6.40 -14.53 6.32
CA ASP A 110 -5.32 -15.19 7.07
C ASP A 110 -3.96 -14.61 6.58
N PHE A 111 -3.63 -13.40 7.04
CA PHE A 111 -2.33 -12.75 6.80
C PHE A 111 -1.32 -13.08 7.90
N GLY A 112 -1.67 -13.96 8.84
CA GLY A 112 -0.79 -14.57 9.84
C GLY A 112 -0.95 -13.97 11.25
N GLU A 113 -1.21 -14.87 12.21
CA GLU A 113 -1.05 -14.72 13.67
C GLU A 113 0.43 -14.59 14.08
#